data_AF-A0A6J7CKX8-F1
#
_entry.id   AF-A0A6J7CKX8-F1
#
_cell.length_a   1.000
_cell.length_b   1.000
_cell.length_c   1.000
_cell.angle_alpha   90.00
_cell.angle_beta   90.00
_cell.angle_gamma   90.00
#
_symmetry.space_group_name_H-M   'P 1'
#
loop_
_entity.id
_entity.type
_entity.pdbx_description
1 polymer ?
#
loop_
_entity_poly.entity_id
_entity_poly.type
_entity_poly.pdbx_seq_one_letter_code
_entity_poly.pdbx_strand_id
1 'polypeptide(L)'
;MSDPVSTPETPRSRRKFRLGMRWKLLLAFGLGFTVVFAVVAVWVLRFTTNTASSRVHTTLESITTGGAATIDGDVFERLVAEPAVPTVGAVYPASAGFLAGQTVTADSEWPASADYWAHVAELVRIRNINPDAQPYSVTVAADGSLNFVASFAAGGYPAKGDKPDGVRFLQSLDSLATAAKTQAKMKAGLTTVSFDNYVDAYGDWVSAFSPIKDHTGKVVGIFAVDYPLTYVDQVRSSALRLLYPLFGVAYLVLLAVVVYLSGWLTRRLGRLSNATQLIADGDYEVDLSDIATSTFSDEMSDLALAFDIMKERVGSRERTLVRQVQVLKVEIDEVNRRKAVEEITDSDFFSDLTAKVGLLRAKVKAEDDAEAAALAAKLGADHA
;
A
#
# COMPACT_ATOMS: atom_id res chain seq x y z
N MET A 1 -23.52 44.37 50.88
CA MET A 1 -23.26 43.70 49.59
C MET A 1 -21.90 43.06 49.70
N SER A 2 -21.89 41.75 49.94
CA SER A 2 -20.69 40.92 50.06
C SER A 2 -20.54 40.18 48.73
N ASP A 3 -19.43 40.39 48.03
CA ASP A 3 -19.13 39.69 46.79
C ASP A 3 -18.92 38.18 47.06
N PRO A 4 -19.47 37.29 46.22
CA PRO A 4 -19.26 35.86 46.39
C PRO A 4 -17.88 35.47 45.86
N VAL A 5 -17.14 34.75 46.69
CA VAL A 5 -15.85 34.12 46.37
C VAL A 5 -16.04 33.16 45.20
N SER A 6 -15.36 33.43 44.08
CA SER A 6 -15.26 32.52 42.94
C SER A 6 -14.45 31.28 43.31
N THR A 7 -15.08 30.11 43.30
CA THR A 7 -14.40 28.82 43.44
C THR A 7 -13.53 28.55 42.20
N PRO A 8 -12.27 28.10 42.35
CA PRO A 8 -11.43 27.79 41.20
C PRO A 8 -11.94 26.52 40.51
N GLU A 9 -12.26 26.64 39.21
CA GLU A 9 -12.58 25.50 38.37
C GLU A 9 -11.37 24.55 38.29
N THR A 10 -11.58 23.28 38.65
CA THR A 10 -10.57 22.24 38.45
C THR A 10 -10.40 21.96 36.96
N PRO A 11 -9.16 21.96 36.43
CA PRO A 11 -8.95 21.74 35.00
C PRO A 11 -9.32 20.29 34.65
N ARG A 12 -10.32 20.13 33.77
CA ARG A 12 -10.70 18.84 33.18
C ARG A 12 -9.49 18.23 32.47
N SER A 13 -8.84 17.26 33.12
CA SER A 13 -7.77 16.45 32.53
C SER A 13 -8.30 15.75 31.27
N ARG A 14 -7.90 16.24 30.08
CA ARG A 14 -8.09 15.54 28.80
C ARG A 14 -7.40 14.19 28.90
N ARG A 15 -8.17 13.10 29.02
CA ARG A 15 -7.67 11.72 28.91
C ARG A 15 -6.93 11.58 27.58
N LYS A 16 -5.59 11.59 27.61
CA LYS A 16 -4.77 11.26 26.45
C LYS A 16 -4.98 9.77 26.17
N PHE A 17 -5.68 9.44 25.09
CA PHE A 17 -5.79 8.06 24.60
C PHE A 17 -4.37 7.53 24.34
N ARG A 18 -3.91 6.61 25.18
CA ARG A 18 -2.61 5.94 25.02
C ARG A 18 -2.82 4.69 24.17
N LEU A 19 -2.60 4.80 22.86
CA LEU A 19 -2.47 3.62 21.99
C LEU A 19 -1.22 2.82 22.40
N GLY A 20 -1.39 1.53 22.63
CA GLY A 20 -0.26 0.62 22.86
C GLY A 20 0.68 0.55 21.66
N MET A 21 1.96 0.24 21.89
CA MET A 21 2.98 0.21 20.84
C MET A 21 2.62 -0.67 19.64
N ARG A 22 1.95 -1.81 19.87
CA ARG A 22 1.46 -2.70 18.80
C ARG A 22 0.59 -1.99 17.79
N TRP A 23 -0.36 -1.18 18.27
CA TRP A 23 -1.30 -0.45 17.43
C TRP A 23 -0.64 0.70 16.68
N LYS A 24 0.37 1.36 17.29
CA LYS A 24 1.15 2.39 16.60
C LYS A 24 1.95 1.81 15.43
N LEU A 25 2.63 0.67 15.64
CA LEU A 25 3.36 -0.02 14.59
C LEU A 25 2.42 -0.52 13.49
N LEU A 26 1.29 -1.12 13.87
CA LEU A 26 0.28 -1.58 12.91
C LEU A 26 -0.28 -0.45 12.05
N LEU A 27 -0.60 0.69 12.65
CA LEU A 27 -1.08 1.85 11.91
C LEU A 27 0.01 2.43 10.99
N ALA A 28 1.24 2.55 11.49
CA ALA A 28 2.35 3.12 10.71
C ALA A 28 2.67 2.24 9.48
N PHE A 29 2.88 0.95 9.68
CA PHE A 29 3.15 0.02 8.57
C PHE A 29 1.93 -0.19 7.69
N GLY A 30 0.75 -0.38 8.26
CA GLY A 30 -0.49 -0.57 7.50
C GLY A 30 -0.77 0.61 6.56
N LEU A 31 -0.63 1.84 7.06
CA LEU A 31 -0.81 3.03 6.23
C LEU A 31 0.28 3.15 5.16
N GLY A 32 1.55 2.94 5.51
CA GLY A 32 2.65 2.97 4.56
C GLY A 32 2.47 1.96 3.42
N PHE A 33 2.16 0.71 3.74
CA PHE A 33 1.92 -0.33 2.74
C PHE A 33 0.66 -0.08 1.92
N THR A 34 -0.39 0.49 2.51
CA THR A 34 -1.60 0.89 1.76
C THR A 34 -1.25 1.90 0.67
N VAL A 35 -0.43 2.90 0.97
CA VAL A 35 0.03 3.90 -0.01
C VAL A 35 0.83 3.23 -1.13
N VAL A 36 1.77 2.34 -0.78
CA VAL A 36 2.57 1.61 -1.78
C VAL A 36 1.69 0.77 -2.69
N PHE A 37 0.75 -0.01 -2.11
CA PHE A 37 -0.18 -0.83 -2.88
C PHE A 37 -1.06 0.03 -3.81
N ALA A 38 -1.54 1.17 -3.34
CA ALA A 38 -2.31 2.10 -4.15
C ALA A 38 -1.50 2.65 -5.33
N VAL A 39 -0.26 3.07 -5.09
CA VAL A 39 0.65 3.56 -6.14
C VAL A 39 0.91 2.48 -7.19
N VAL A 40 1.24 1.26 -6.75
CA VAL A 40 1.48 0.13 -7.66
C VAL A 40 0.21 -0.22 -8.45
N ALA A 41 -0.95 -0.27 -7.80
CA ALA A 41 -2.22 -0.56 -8.48
C ALA A 41 -2.53 0.48 -9.56
N VAL A 42 -2.38 1.78 -9.24
CA VAL A 42 -2.55 2.87 -10.21
C VAL A 42 -1.54 2.74 -11.36
N TRP A 43 -0.27 2.43 -11.04
CA TRP A 43 0.78 2.26 -12.05
C TRP A 43 0.46 1.11 -13.00
N VAL A 44 0.10 -0.07 -12.49
CA VAL A 44 -0.26 -1.23 -13.31
C VAL A 44 -1.46 -0.91 -14.19
N LEU A 45 -2.52 -0.31 -13.63
CA LEU A 45 -3.71 0.03 -14.41
C LEU A 45 -3.38 0.99 -15.54
N ARG A 46 -2.61 2.05 -15.26
CA ARG A 46 -2.15 3.01 -16.28
C ARG A 46 -1.29 2.33 -17.34
N PHE A 47 -0.34 1.49 -16.92
CA PHE A 47 0.53 0.77 -17.84
C PHE A 47 -0.27 -0.14 -18.79
N THR A 48 -1.21 -0.91 -18.25
CA THR A 48 -2.07 -1.81 -19.03
C THR A 48 -2.95 -1.04 -20.01
N THR A 49 -3.64 0.02 -19.55
CA THR A 49 -4.53 0.82 -20.43
C THR A 49 -3.74 1.55 -21.51
N ASN A 50 -2.58 2.12 -21.16
CA ASN A 50 -1.73 2.82 -22.13
C ASN A 50 -1.17 1.87 -23.18
N THR A 51 -0.77 0.65 -22.77
CA THR A 51 -0.30 -0.38 -23.70
C THR A 51 -1.41 -0.82 -24.64
N ALA A 52 -2.62 -1.05 -24.12
CA ALA A 52 -3.78 -1.42 -24.94
C ALA A 52 -4.13 -0.31 -25.94
N SER A 53 -4.21 0.94 -25.48
CA SER A 53 -4.48 2.11 -26.33
C SER A 53 -3.40 2.32 -27.40
N SER A 54 -2.12 2.18 -27.05
CA SER A 54 -1.02 2.27 -28.02
C SER A 54 -1.12 1.22 -29.12
N ARG A 55 -1.51 -0.02 -28.78
CA ARG A 55 -1.73 -1.08 -29.78
C ARG A 55 -2.89 -0.73 -30.71
N VAL A 56 -3.99 -0.21 -30.18
CA VAL A 56 -5.13 0.24 -31.01
C VAL A 56 -4.68 1.35 -31.96
N HIS A 57 -3.92 2.33 -31.49
CA HIS A 57 -3.38 3.40 -32.34
C HIS A 57 -2.51 2.87 -33.47
N THR A 58 -1.54 1.99 -33.18
CA THR A 58 -0.67 1.41 -34.21
C THR A 58 -1.44 0.56 -35.21
N THR A 59 -2.42 -0.23 -34.74
CA THR A 59 -3.30 -1.01 -35.62
C THR A 59 -4.13 -0.08 -36.52
N LEU A 60 -4.74 0.96 -35.96
CA LEU A 60 -5.50 1.94 -36.72
C LEU A 60 -4.65 2.68 -37.74
N GLU A 61 -3.43 3.07 -37.39
CA GLU A 61 -2.48 3.68 -38.32
C GLU A 61 -2.21 2.76 -39.51
N SER A 62 -1.95 1.47 -39.24
CA SER A 62 -1.74 0.48 -40.30
C SER A 62 -2.97 0.25 -41.17
N ILE A 63 -4.17 0.19 -40.59
CA ILE A 63 -5.42 0.01 -41.33
C ILE A 63 -5.72 1.25 -42.18
N THR A 64 -5.56 2.44 -41.62
CA THR A 64 -5.89 3.69 -42.32
C THR A 64 -4.89 4.04 -43.41
N THR A 65 -3.59 3.88 -43.17
CA THR A 65 -2.57 4.09 -44.22
C THR A 65 -2.66 3.04 -45.31
N GLY A 66 -2.79 1.76 -44.94
CA GLY A 66 -2.92 0.66 -45.88
C GLY A 66 -4.21 0.72 -46.69
N GLY A 67 -5.35 0.94 -46.02
CA GLY A 67 -6.66 1.05 -46.67
C GLY A 67 -6.81 2.28 -47.56
N ALA A 68 -6.23 3.42 -47.17
CA ALA A 68 -6.18 4.59 -48.06
C ALA A 68 -5.38 4.30 -49.34
N ALA A 69 -4.34 3.46 -49.26
CA ALA A 69 -3.52 3.08 -50.40
C ALA A 69 -4.16 2.03 -51.31
N THR A 70 -5.20 1.30 -50.86
CA THR A 70 -5.96 0.39 -51.73
C THR A 70 -7.09 1.08 -52.50
N ILE A 71 -7.45 2.30 -52.11
CA ILE A 71 -8.46 3.11 -52.80
C ILE A 71 -7.80 3.82 -53.99
N ASP A 72 -8.33 3.57 -55.19
CA ASP A 72 -7.94 4.29 -56.40
C ASP A 72 -8.44 5.75 -56.33
N GLY A 73 -7.52 6.70 -56.16
CA GLY A 73 -7.85 8.11 -56.04
C GLY A 73 -8.42 8.73 -57.32
N ASP A 74 -8.06 8.25 -58.50
CA ASP A 74 -8.63 8.75 -59.77
C ASP A 74 -10.10 8.32 -59.91
N VAL A 75 -10.40 7.09 -59.52
CA VAL A 75 -11.77 6.59 -59.43
C VAL A 75 -12.55 7.37 -58.36
N PHE A 76 -11.93 7.60 -57.20
CA PHE A 76 -12.56 8.34 -56.10
C PHE A 76 -12.91 9.78 -56.50
N GLU A 77 -12.02 10.48 -57.21
CA GLU A 77 -12.28 11.85 -57.68
C GLU A 77 -13.45 11.89 -58.67
N ARG A 78 -13.52 10.94 -59.61
CA ARG A 78 -14.66 10.81 -60.52
C ARG A 78 -15.96 10.50 -59.78
N LEU A 79 -15.90 9.59 -58.80
CA LEU A 79 -17.04 9.22 -57.98
C LEU A 79 -17.60 10.44 -57.25
N VAL A 80 -16.75 11.26 -56.64
CA VAL A 80 -17.17 12.48 -55.92
C VAL A 80 -17.82 13.51 -56.85
N ALA A 81 -17.48 13.52 -58.14
CA ALA A 81 -18.09 14.40 -59.13
C ALA A 81 -19.49 13.92 -59.61
N GLU A 82 -19.93 12.72 -59.23
CA GLU A 82 -21.26 12.21 -59.55
C GLU A 82 -22.37 12.99 -58.83
N PRO A 83 -23.56 13.14 -59.44
CA PRO A 83 -24.68 13.78 -58.78
C PRO A 83 -25.11 13.03 -57.52
N ALA A 84 -25.37 13.79 -56.44
CA ALA A 84 -25.81 13.24 -55.15
C ALA A 84 -27.15 12.50 -55.22
N VAL A 85 -28.01 12.84 -56.19
CA VAL A 85 -29.31 12.21 -56.40
C VAL A 85 -29.16 11.03 -57.35
N PRO A 86 -29.55 9.80 -56.93
CA PRO A 86 -29.49 8.63 -57.79
C PRO A 86 -30.33 8.82 -59.06
N THR A 87 -29.80 8.36 -60.20
CA THR A 87 -30.53 8.42 -61.47
C THR A 87 -31.69 7.41 -61.45
N VAL A 88 -32.92 7.90 -61.30
CA VAL A 88 -34.13 7.07 -61.30
C VAL A 88 -34.22 6.24 -62.59
N GLY A 89 -34.50 4.94 -62.44
CA GLY A 89 -34.54 4.00 -63.57
C GLY A 89 -33.22 3.29 -63.86
N ALA A 90 -32.10 3.69 -63.24
CA ALA A 90 -30.86 2.94 -63.31
C ALA A 90 -30.98 1.59 -62.57
N VAL A 91 -30.19 0.60 -62.99
CA VAL A 91 -30.17 -0.74 -62.36
C VAL A 91 -28.90 -0.88 -61.55
N TYR A 92 -29.03 -1.31 -60.29
CA TYR A 92 -27.88 -1.54 -59.42
C TYR A 92 -27.01 -2.70 -59.94
N PRO A 93 -25.66 -2.55 -59.89
CA PRO A 93 -24.74 -3.56 -60.37
C PRO A 93 -24.71 -4.81 -59.46
N ALA A 94 -24.12 -5.90 -59.94
CA ALA A 94 -23.98 -7.14 -59.16
C ALA A 94 -23.19 -6.95 -57.84
N SER A 95 -22.28 -5.97 -57.81
CA SER A 95 -21.52 -5.60 -56.61
C SER A 95 -22.37 -4.93 -55.52
N ALA A 96 -23.62 -4.55 -55.82
CA ALA A 96 -24.53 -3.89 -54.88
C ALA A 96 -25.19 -4.83 -53.85
N GLY A 97 -24.80 -6.10 -53.83
CA GLY A 97 -25.29 -7.08 -52.85
C GLY A 97 -26.82 -7.18 -52.89
N PHE A 98 -27.48 -6.82 -51.79
CA PHE A 98 -28.94 -6.86 -51.67
C PHE A 98 -29.67 -6.07 -52.74
N LEU A 99 -29.09 -4.95 -53.19
CA LEU A 99 -29.71 -4.08 -54.19
C LEU A 99 -29.47 -4.56 -55.63
N ALA A 100 -28.62 -5.56 -55.85
CA ALA A 100 -28.25 -6.04 -57.18
C ALA A 100 -29.47 -6.37 -58.04
N GLY A 101 -29.54 -5.80 -59.24
CA GLY A 101 -30.66 -6.00 -60.18
C GLY A 101 -31.94 -5.23 -59.84
N GLN A 102 -32.02 -4.56 -58.70
CA GLN A 102 -33.12 -3.65 -58.39
C GLN A 102 -32.98 -2.35 -59.18
N THR A 103 -34.11 -1.67 -59.41
CA THR A 103 -34.14 -0.37 -60.11
C THR A 103 -34.13 0.77 -59.10
N VAL A 104 -33.32 1.79 -59.36
CA VAL A 104 -33.27 3.03 -58.57
C VAL A 104 -34.61 3.75 -58.66
N THR A 105 -35.17 4.05 -57.51
CA THR A 105 -36.41 4.79 -57.30
C THR A 105 -36.14 6.19 -56.74
N ALA A 106 -37.16 7.06 -56.69
CA ALA A 106 -37.01 8.41 -56.14
C ALA A 106 -36.67 8.43 -54.63
N ASP A 107 -36.94 7.35 -53.91
CA ASP A 107 -36.60 7.15 -52.50
C ASP A 107 -35.30 6.36 -52.28
N SER A 108 -34.61 5.98 -53.35
CA SER A 108 -33.29 5.32 -53.26
C SER A 108 -32.25 6.27 -52.68
N GLU A 109 -31.45 5.75 -51.73
CA GLU A 109 -30.48 6.53 -50.98
C GLU A 109 -29.04 6.42 -51.50
N TRP A 110 -28.80 5.46 -52.41
CA TRP A 110 -27.48 5.15 -52.96
C TRP A 110 -27.48 5.23 -54.48
N PRO A 111 -26.37 5.67 -55.11
CA PRO A 111 -26.24 5.67 -56.56
C PRO A 111 -26.11 4.24 -57.10
N ALA A 112 -26.51 4.02 -58.35
CA ALA A 112 -26.29 2.77 -59.07
C ALA A 112 -24.96 2.72 -59.83
N SER A 113 -24.04 3.67 -59.60
CA SER A 113 -22.77 3.73 -60.32
C SER A 113 -21.86 2.54 -59.96
N ALA A 114 -21.20 1.99 -60.97
CA ALA A 114 -20.28 0.87 -60.78
C ALA A 114 -19.09 1.27 -59.90
N ASP A 115 -18.58 2.50 -60.06
CA ASP A 115 -17.47 3.05 -59.28
C ASP A 115 -17.84 3.17 -57.79
N TYR A 116 -19.08 3.61 -57.45
CA TYR A 116 -19.56 3.63 -56.07
C TYR A 116 -19.55 2.24 -55.43
N TRP A 117 -20.13 1.24 -56.10
CA TRP A 117 -20.24 -0.10 -55.54
C TRP A 117 -18.90 -0.86 -55.52
N ALA A 118 -17.97 -0.54 -56.43
CA ALA A 118 -16.59 -1.01 -56.35
C ALA A 118 -15.89 -0.44 -55.11
N HIS A 119 -16.10 0.86 -54.83
CA HIS A 119 -15.56 1.51 -53.63
C HIS A 119 -16.16 0.93 -52.35
N VAL A 120 -17.49 0.73 -52.28
CA VAL A 120 -18.16 0.05 -51.16
C VAL A 120 -17.59 -1.36 -50.95
N ALA A 121 -17.37 -2.13 -52.02
CA ALA A 121 -16.79 -3.47 -51.94
C ALA A 121 -15.38 -3.45 -51.35
N GLU A 122 -14.58 -2.43 -51.64
CA GLU A 122 -13.25 -2.26 -51.05
C GLU A 122 -13.33 -1.94 -49.55
N LEU A 123 -14.24 -1.06 -49.12
CA LEU A 123 -14.48 -0.80 -47.70
C LEU A 123 -14.92 -2.07 -46.96
N VAL A 124 -15.80 -2.88 -47.56
CA VAL A 124 -16.21 -4.18 -47.02
C VAL A 124 -15.03 -5.14 -46.94
N ARG A 125 -14.14 -5.17 -47.94
CA ARG A 125 -12.91 -5.99 -47.90
C ARG A 125 -12.02 -5.61 -46.72
N ILE A 126 -11.78 -4.31 -46.51
CA ILE A 126 -10.98 -3.80 -45.39
C ILE A 126 -11.60 -4.22 -44.05
N ARG A 127 -12.93 -4.11 -43.92
CA ARG A 127 -13.66 -4.58 -42.73
C ARG A 127 -13.58 -6.10 -42.55
N ASN A 128 -13.67 -6.89 -43.62
CA ASN A 128 -13.56 -8.35 -43.49
C ASN A 128 -12.18 -8.79 -43.01
N ILE A 129 -11.12 -8.02 -43.33
CA ILE A 129 -9.77 -8.23 -42.79
C ILE A 129 -9.69 -7.77 -41.33
N ASN A 130 -10.38 -6.69 -40.97
CA ASN A 130 -10.40 -6.11 -39.63
C ASN A 130 -11.85 -5.97 -39.12
N PRO A 131 -12.45 -7.04 -38.55
CA PRO A 131 -13.90 -7.10 -38.30
C PRO A 131 -14.49 -5.97 -37.44
N ASP A 132 -13.68 -5.45 -36.51
CA ASP A 132 -14.05 -4.36 -35.60
C ASP A 132 -13.89 -2.98 -36.22
N ALA A 133 -13.11 -2.86 -37.31
CA ALA A 133 -12.94 -1.61 -38.03
C ALA A 133 -14.21 -1.27 -38.81
N GLN A 134 -14.59 0.00 -38.74
CA GLN A 134 -15.72 0.56 -39.45
C GLN A 134 -15.20 1.56 -40.50
N PRO A 135 -14.76 1.09 -41.68
CA PRO A 135 -14.17 1.95 -42.70
C PRO A 135 -15.23 2.72 -43.48
N TYR A 136 -14.96 4.01 -43.69
CA TYR A 136 -15.75 4.91 -44.52
C TYR A 136 -14.82 5.92 -45.22
N SER A 137 -15.41 6.69 -46.10
CA SER A 137 -14.70 7.70 -46.87
C SER A 137 -15.49 8.99 -46.91
N VAL A 138 -14.74 10.09 -46.92
CA VAL A 138 -15.27 11.45 -46.85
C VAL A 138 -14.54 12.27 -47.91
N THR A 139 -15.25 13.22 -48.50
CA THR A 139 -14.68 14.23 -49.38
C THR A 139 -14.87 15.62 -48.80
N VAL A 140 -14.03 16.56 -49.25
CA VAL A 140 -14.15 17.97 -48.91
C VAL A 140 -14.81 18.65 -50.10
N ALA A 141 -16.02 19.17 -49.92
CA ALA A 141 -16.70 19.95 -50.94
C ALA A 141 -16.00 21.30 -51.17
N ALA A 142 -16.34 21.97 -52.27
CA ALA A 142 -15.74 23.26 -52.65
C ALA A 142 -15.96 24.38 -51.61
N ASP A 143 -17.03 24.29 -50.82
CA ASP A 143 -17.34 25.19 -49.70
C ASP A 143 -16.61 24.84 -48.39
N GLY A 144 -15.80 23.77 -48.40
CA GLY A 144 -15.06 23.27 -47.24
C GLY A 144 -15.88 22.41 -46.27
N SER A 145 -17.13 22.08 -46.62
CA SER A 145 -17.93 21.09 -45.89
C SER A 145 -17.42 19.67 -46.16
N LEU A 146 -17.63 18.78 -45.19
CA LEU A 146 -17.25 17.37 -45.28
C LEU A 146 -18.48 16.57 -45.67
N ASN A 147 -18.38 15.75 -46.72
CA ASN A 147 -19.48 14.91 -47.20
C ASN A 147 -19.06 13.44 -47.20
N PHE A 148 -19.93 12.56 -46.70
CA PHE A 148 -19.70 11.13 -46.84
C PHE A 148 -19.75 10.71 -48.29
N VAL A 149 -18.77 9.91 -48.70
CA VAL A 149 -18.79 9.29 -50.02
C VAL A 149 -19.37 7.90 -49.89
N ALA A 150 -18.77 7.02 -49.10
CA ALA A 150 -19.31 5.68 -48.85
C ALA A 150 -18.90 5.16 -47.47
N SER A 151 -19.63 4.15 -46.99
CA SER A 151 -19.30 3.37 -45.79
C SER A 151 -19.39 1.87 -46.10
N PHE A 152 -18.67 1.04 -45.35
CA PHE A 152 -18.79 -0.42 -45.45
C PHE A 152 -20.25 -0.91 -45.28
N ALA A 153 -21.06 -0.15 -44.53
CA ALA A 153 -22.39 -0.57 -44.11
C ALA A 153 -23.36 -0.65 -45.30
N ALA A 154 -23.17 0.20 -46.31
CA ALA A 154 -23.89 0.18 -47.58
C ALA A 154 -23.78 -1.18 -48.31
N GLY A 155 -22.70 -1.94 -48.07
CA GLY A 155 -22.45 -3.26 -48.68
C GLY A 155 -23.26 -4.41 -48.09
N GLY A 156 -24.23 -4.15 -47.21
CA GLY A 156 -25.20 -5.16 -46.78
C GLY A 156 -24.88 -5.84 -45.45
N TYR A 157 -24.36 -5.10 -44.46
CA TYR A 157 -24.50 -5.58 -43.08
C TYR A 157 -25.97 -5.49 -42.68
N PRO A 158 -26.60 -6.59 -42.23
CA PRO A 158 -28.02 -6.60 -41.98
C PRO A 158 -28.32 -5.74 -40.75
N ALA A 159 -29.03 -4.64 -40.94
CA ALA A 159 -29.74 -3.97 -39.87
C ALA A 159 -31.23 -4.08 -40.12
N LYS A 160 -31.97 -4.34 -39.03
CA LYS A 160 -33.44 -4.46 -38.94
C LYS A 160 -34.22 -3.82 -40.11
N GLY A 161 -34.65 -4.64 -41.06
CA GLY A 161 -35.56 -4.24 -42.15
C GLY A 161 -34.95 -4.37 -43.55
N ASP A 162 -35.74 -4.03 -44.57
CA ASP A 162 -35.41 -4.19 -46.00
C ASP A 162 -34.42 -3.14 -46.55
N LYS A 163 -33.57 -2.52 -45.70
CA LYS A 163 -32.63 -1.45 -46.10
C LYS A 163 -31.23 -1.64 -45.49
N PRO A 164 -30.14 -1.42 -46.25
CA PRO A 164 -28.79 -1.32 -45.71
C PRO A 164 -28.69 -0.21 -44.64
N ASP A 165 -28.04 -0.49 -43.51
CA ASP A 165 -27.58 0.57 -42.61
C ASP A 165 -26.44 1.33 -43.30
N GLY A 166 -26.45 2.66 -43.29
CA GLY A 166 -25.39 3.44 -43.92
C GLY A 166 -25.68 4.93 -44.02
N VAL A 167 -24.63 5.71 -44.28
CA VAL A 167 -24.72 7.13 -44.64
C VAL A 167 -25.11 7.28 -46.10
N ARG A 168 -25.86 8.33 -46.43
CA ARG A 168 -26.24 8.60 -47.82
C ARG A 168 -25.05 9.13 -48.60
N PHE A 169 -25.05 8.86 -49.90
CA PHE A 169 -24.03 9.40 -50.80
C PHE A 169 -24.06 10.93 -50.80
N LEU A 170 -22.88 11.54 -50.60
CA LEU A 170 -22.68 12.99 -50.44
C LEU A 170 -23.51 13.64 -49.33
N GLN A 171 -23.91 12.87 -48.31
CA GLN A 171 -24.52 13.42 -47.11
C GLN A 171 -23.50 14.27 -46.34
N SER A 172 -23.90 15.50 -46.00
CA SER A 172 -23.06 16.38 -45.18
C SER A 172 -22.83 15.80 -43.78
N LEU A 173 -21.56 15.72 -43.39
CA LEU A 173 -21.11 15.34 -42.06
C LEU A 173 -21.57 16.37 -41.01
N ASP A 174 -21.80 17.63 -41.40
CA ASP A 174 -22.32 18.68 -40.53
C ASP A 174 -23.78 18.42 -40.10
N SER A 175 -24.50 17.62 -40.89
CA SER A 175 -25.87 17.19 -40.57
C SER A 175 -25.92 16.03 -39.57
N LEU A 176 -24.81 15.32 -39.39
CA LEU A 176 -24.65 14.34 -38.32
C LEU A 176 -24.07 15.07 -37.11
N ALA A 177 -24.48 14.71 -35.90
CA ALA A 177 -24.01 15.33 -34.65
C ALA A 177 -22.53 14.98 -34.33
N THR A 178 -21.66 15.05 -35.32
CA THR A 178 -20.22 14.81 -35.19
C THR A 178 -19.57 16.02 -34.52
N ALA A 179 -18.76 15.80 -33.49
CA ALA A 179 -18.13 16.88 -32.74
C ALA A 179 -17.23 17.73 -33.67
N ALA A 180 -17.29 19.06 -33.57
CA ALA A 180 -16.45 19.99 -34.35
C ALA A 180 -14.94 19.65 -34.27
N LYS A 181 -14.52 19.03 -33.17
CA LYS A 181 -13.16 18.52 -32.97
C LYS A 181 -12.79 17.42 -33.98
N THR A 182 -13.68 16.49 -34.25
CA THR A 182 -13.48 15.39 -35.20
C THR A 182 -13.36 15.92 -36.61
N GLN A 183 -14.17 16.92 -36.99
CA GLN A 183 -14.06 17.58 -38.30
C GLN A 183 -12.72 18.30 -38.48
N ALA A 184 -12.24 19.01 -37.45
CA ALA A 184 -10.92 19.65 -37.49
C ALA A 184 -9.79 18.60 -37.67
N LYS A 185 -9.92 17.44 -37.01
CA LYS A 185 -9.00 16.32 -37.13
C LYS A 185 -9.08 15.61 -38.48
N MET A 186 -10.25 15.51 -39.08
CA MET A 186 -10.44 15.01 -40.46
C MET A 186 -9.77 15.94 -41.47
N LYS A 187 -9.93 17.26 -41.32
CA LYS A 187 -9.24 18.25 -42.16
C LYS A 187 -7.72 18.15 -42.01
N ALA A 188 -7.20 17.92 -40.81
CA ALA A 188 -5.77 17.59 -40.62
C ALA A 188 -5.38 16.26 -41.30
N GLY A 189 -6.29 15.28 -41.29
CA GLY A 189 -6.23 13.99 -41.98
C GLY A 189 -5.97 14.05 -43.49
N LEU A 190 -6.18 15.22 -44.12
CA LEU A 190 -5.83 15.46 -45.53
C LEU A 190 -4.32 15.55 -45.77
N THR A 191 -3.54 15.84 -44.73
CA THR A 191 -2.08 16.03 -44.87
C THR A 191 -1.28 14.88 -44.29
N THR A 192 -1.76 14.30 -43.18
CA THR A 192 -1.09 13.24 -42.43
C THR A 192 -2.14 12.39 -41.73
N VAL A 193 -1.75 11.19 -41.26
CA VAL A 193 -2.63 10.39 -40.41
C VAL A 193 -2.98 11.19 -39.15
N SER A 194 -4.27 11.19 -38.82
CA SER A 194 -4.84 11.94 -37.69
C SER A 194 -5.77 11.04 -36.90
N PHE A 195 -5.88 11.28 -35.59
CA PHE A 195 -6.73 10.49 -34.68
C PHE A 195 -7.64 11.39 -33.86
N ASP A 196 -8.83 10.89 -33.53
CA ASP A 196 -9.71 11.51 -32.55
C ASP A 196 -10.45 10.46 -31.71
N ASN A 197 -10.56 10.70 -30.41
CA ASN A 197 -11.33 9.87 -29.50
C ASN A 197 -12.65 10.58 -29.19
N TYR A 198 -13.76 9.85 -29.25
CA TYR A 198 -15.11 10.36 -28.97
C TYR A 198 -15.96 9.28 -28.30
N VAL A 199 -17.11 9.71 -27.77
CA VAL A 199 -18.06 8.84 -27.05
C VAL A 199 -19.44 9.05 -27.68
N ASP A 200 -20.16 7.96 -27.94
CA ASP A 200 -21.53 7.99 -28.46
C ASP A 200 -22.46 7.02 -27.71
N ALA A 201 -23.66 6.79 -28.23
CA ALA A 201 -24.65 5.88 -27.62
C ALA A 201 -24.22 4.40 -27.60
N TYR A 202 -23.22 4.03 -28.40
CA TYR A 202 -22.71 2.67 -28.58
C TYR A 202 -21.37 2.43 -27.85
N GLY A 203 -20.71 3.48 -27.35
CA GLY A 203 -19.57 3.38 -26.44
C GLY A 203 -18.47 4.41 -26.69
N ASP A 204 -17.26 4.06 -26.27
CA ASP A 204 -16.05 4.82 -26.53
C ASP A 204 -15.44 4.40 -27.88
N TRP A 205 -15.02 5.36 -28.68
CA TRP A 205 -14.49 5.14 -30.02
C TRP A 205 -13.20 5.91 -30.25
N VAL A 206 -12.39 5.39 -31.16
CA VAL A 206 -11.27 6.11 -31.76
C VAL A 206 -11.42 6.05 -33.27
N SER A 207 -11.37 7.21 -33.90
CA SER A 207 -11.28 7.35 -35.34
C SER A 207 -9.84 7.60 -35.75
N ALA A 208 -9.46 7.04 -36.89
CA ALA A 208 -8.25 7.42 -37.60
C ALA A 208 -8.58 7.86 -39.03
N PHE A 209 -7.83 8.84 -39.54
CA PHE A 209 -8.06 9.49 -40.82
C PHE A 209 -6.76 9.49 -41.63
N SER A 210 -6.82 9.13 -42.91
CA SER A 210 -5.69 9.11 -43.83
C SER A 210 -6.10 9.70 -45.19
N PRO A 211 -5.22 10.44 -45.88
CA PRO A 211 -5.57 11.06 -47.16
C PRO A 211 -5.65 10.02 -48.27
N ILE A 212 -6.71 10.08 -49.07
CA ILE A 212 -6.80 9.38 -50.35
C ILE A 212 -6.11 10.27 -51.39
N LYS A 213 -5.15 9.69 -52.12
CA LYS A 213 -4.36 10.40 -53.12
C LYS A 213 -4.59 9.80 -54.50
N ASP A 214 -4.66 10.67 -55.50
CA ASP A 214 -4.67 10.26 -56.90
C ASP A 214 -3.28 9.82 -57.40
N HIS A 215 -3.18 9.42 -58.66
CA HIS A 215 -1.91 8.99 -59.26
C HIS A 215 -0.83 10.09 -59.30
N THR A 216 -1.22 11.36 -59.20
CA THR A 216 -0.32 12.53 -59.16
C THR A 216 0.15 12.87 -57.74
N GLY A 217 -0.46 12.25 -56.73
CA GLY A 217 -0.21 12.53 -55.31
C GLY A 217 -1.07 13.66 -54.74
N LYS A 218 -2.02 14.20 -55.52
CA LYS A 218 -3.01 15.19 -55.04
C LYS A 218 -4.02 14.49 -54.14
N VAL A 219 -4.36 15.15 -53.03
CA VAL A 219 -5.34 14.64 -52.07
C VAL A 219 -6.74 14.90 -52.62
N VAL A 220 -7.50 13.82 -52.80
CA VAL A 220 -8.86 13.85 -53.41
C VAL A 220 -9.94 13.44 -52.41
N GLY A 221 -9.56 12.96 -51.23
CA GLY A 221 -10.50 12.56 -50.18
C GLY A 221 -9.82 12.13 -48.90
N ILE A 222 -10.63 11.63 -47.98
CA ILE A 222 -10.22 11.11 -46.68
C ILE A 222 -10.76 9.69 -46.56
N PHE A 223 -9.87 8.75 -46.27
CA PHE A 223 -10.24 7.44 -45.78
C PHE A 223 -10.23 7.47 -44.26
N ALA A 224 -11.32 7.01 -43.66
CA ALA A 224 -11.53 7.08 -42.23
C ALA A 224 -11.95 5.70 -41.70
N VAL A 225 -11.54 5.40 -40.48
CA VAL A 225 -11.89 4.15 -39.80
C VAL A 225 -12.26 4.49 -38.37
N ASP A 226 -13.48 4.14 -37.99
CA ASP A 226 -13.89 4.14 -36.59
C ASP A 226 -13.62 2.76 -35.99
N TYR A 227 -13.10 2.72 -34.76
CA TYR A 227 -12.77 1.49 -34.06
C TYR A 227 -13.26 1.57 -32.62
N PRO A 228 -14.04 0.58 -32.14
CA PRO A 228 -14.57 0.61 -30.79
C PRO A 228 -13.45 0.40 -29.77
N LEU A 229 -13.42 1.21 -28.73
CA LEU A 229 -12.49 1.05 -27.59
C LEU A 229 -12.96 -0.01 -26.58
N THR A 230 -14.00 -0.77 -26.92
CA THR A 230 -14.53 -1.88 -26.11
C THR A 230 -13.44 -2.89 -25.73
N TYR A 231 -12.47 -3.15 -26.60
CA TYR A 231 -11.31 -3.98 -26.29
C TYR A 231 -10.49 -3.40 -25.11
N VAL A 232 -10.25 -2.09 -25.09
CA VAL A 232 -9.49 -1.42 -24.00
C VAL A 232 -10.25 -1.53 -22.69
N ASP A 233 -11.58 -1.36 -22.71
CA ASP A 233 -12.42 -1.54 -21.53
C ASP A 233 -12.46 -2.97 -21.03
N GLN A 234 -12.51 -3.95 -21.94
CA GLN A 234 -12.44 -5.37 -21.59
C GLN A 234 -11.08 -5.72 -20.98
N VAL A 235 -9.98 -5.21 -21.54
CA VAL A 235 -8.64 -5.39 -21.00
C VAL A 235 -8.54 -4.78 -19.60
N ARG A 236 -9.04 -3.55 -19.42
CA ARG A 236 -9.07 -2.88 -18.11
C ARG A 236 -9.89 -3.67 -17.09
N SER A 237 -11.07 -4.12 -17.46
CA SER A 237 -11.97 -4.87 -16.59
C SER A 237 -11.39 -6.24 -16.22
N SER A 238 -10.75 -6.91 -17.18
CA SER A 238 -10.05 -8.18 -16.96
C SER A 238 -8.84 -8.00 -16.04
N ALA A 239 -8.06 -6.93 -16.25
CA ALA A 239 -6.96 -6.58 -15.38
C ALA A 239 -7.44 -6.32 -13.96
N LEU A 240 -8.51 -5.54 -13.77
CA LEU A 240 -9.09 -5.30 -12.44
C LEU A 240 -9.58 -6.60 -11.79
N ARG A 241 -10.26 -7.47 -12.54
CA ARG A 241 -10.77 -8.76 -12.03
C ARG A 241 -9.66 -9.70 -11.57
N LEU A 242 -8.48 -9.64 -12.19
CA LEU A 242 -7.31 -10.40 -11.78
C LEU A 242 -6.53 -9.72 -10.64
N LEU A 243 -6.33 -8.40 -10.73
CA LEU A 243 -5.51 -7.64 -9.78
C LEU A 243 -6.18 -7.46 -8.43
N TYR A 244 -7.50 -7.22 -8.36
CA TYR A 244 -8.18 -7.02 -7.07
C TYR A 244 -8.04 -8.20 -6.10
N PRO A 245 -8.36 -9.46 -6.48
CA PRO A 245 -8.19 -10.58 -5.57
C PRO A 245 -6.72 -10.82 -5.25
N LEU A 246 -5.81 -10.67 -6.22
CA LEU A 246 -4.38 -10.86 -6.01
C LEU A 246 -3.80 -9.83 -5.02
N PHE A 247 -4.08 -8.55 -5.21
CA PHE A 247 -3.67 -7.48 -4.29
C PHE A 247 -4.35 -7.63 -2.93
N GLY A 248 -5.61 -8.06 -2.90
CA GLY A 248 -6.33 -8.35 -1.66
C GLY A 248 -5.66 -9.44 -0.85
N VAL A 249 -5.35 -10.58 -1.46
CA VAL A 249 -4.63 -11.69 -0.80
C VAL A 249 -3.23 -11.24 -0.36
N ALA A 250 -2.47 -10.58 -1.24
CA ALA A 250 -1.13 -10.08 -0.89
C ALA A 250 -1.17 -9.09 0.28
N TYR A 251 -2.17 -8.20 0.32
CA TYR A 251 -2.36 -7.26 1.41
C TYR A 251 -2.75 -7.96 2.72
N LEU A 252 -3.60 -8.99 2.66
CA LEU A 252 -3.98 -9.79 3.84
C LEU A 252 -2.78 -10.57 4.40
N VAL A 253 -1.97 -11.19 3.53
CA VAL A 253 -0.73 -11.87 3.94
C VAL A 253 0.22 -10.87 4.60
N LEU A 254 0.42 -9.71 3.99
CA LEU A 254 1.26 -8.65 4.55
C LEU A 254 0.72 -8.16 5.91
N LEU A 255 -0.59 -7.95 6.04
CA LEU A 255 -1.22 -7.56 7.30
C LEU A 255 -1.00 -8.64 8.37
N ALA A 256 -1.16 -9.92 8.03
CA ALA A 256 -0.92 -11.03 8.94
C ALA A 256 0.54 -11.06 9.41
N VAL A 257 1.49 -10.84 8.51
CA VAL A 257 2.93 -10.75 8.84
C VAL A 257 3.20 -9.57 9.77
N VAL A 258 2.63 -8.38 9.49
CA VAL A 258 2.83 -7.20 10.36
C VAL A 258 2.22 -7.42 11.74
N VAL A 259 1.01 -8.01 11.84
CA VAL A 259 0.37 -8.35 13.13
C VAL A 259 1.22 -9.35 13.90
N TYR A 260 1.68 -10.41 13.22
CA TYR A 260 2.52 -11.44 13.82
C TYR A 260 3.83 -10.84 14.35
N LEU A 261 4.56 -10.10 13.53
CA LEU A 261 5.87 -9.53 13.87
C LEU A 261 5.75 -8.46 14.96
N SER A 262 4.77 -7.56 14.86
CA SER A 262 4.48 -6.54 15.89
C SER A 262 4.12 -7.20 17.24
N GLY A 263 3.31 -8.27 17.20
CA GLY A 263 2.96 -9.06 18.36
C GLY A 263 4.19 -9.72 18.99
N TRP A 264 4.99 -10.40 18.20
CA TRP A 264 6.23 -11.07 18.61
C TRP A 264 7.22 -10.08 19.25
N LEU A 265 7.53 -8.98 18.56
CA LEU A 265 8.51 -7.99 19.02
C LEU A 265 8.05 -7.28 20.31
N THR A 266 6.79 -6.84 20.35
CA THR A 266 6.29 -6.11 21.53
C THR A 266 6.15 -7.04 22.74
N ARG A 267 5.87 -8.33 22.56
CA ARG A 267 5.86 -9.31 23.67
C ARG A 267 7.26 -9.50 24.26
N ARG A 268 8.30 -9.61 23.43
CA ARG A 268 9.69 -9.75 23.89
C ARG A 268 10.18 -8.50 24.63
N LEU A 269 9.95 -7.33 24.04
CA LEU A 269 10.25 -6.04 24.69
C LEU A 269 9.53 -5.86 26.03
N GLY A 270 8.25 -6.25 26.10
CA GLY A 270 7.48 -6.18 27.34
C GLY A 270 8.04 -7.08 28.45
N ARG A 271 8.52 -8.28 28.12
CA ARG A 271 9.17 -9.17 29.09
C ARG A 271 10.47 -8.59 29.62
N LEU A 272 11.32 -8.05 28.73
CA LEU A 272 12.57 -7.41 29.15
C LEU A 272 12.32 -6.16 30.01
N SER A 273 11.32 -5.36 29.65
CA SER A 273 10.88 -4.20 30.45
C SER A 273 10.40 -4.61 31.84
N ASN A 274 9.60 -5.67 31.96
CA ASN A 274 9.12 -6.17 33.24
C ASN A 274 10.27 -6.74 34.09
N ALA A 275 11.18 -7.50 33.49
CA ALA A 275 12.35 -8.02 34.19
C ALA A 275 13.23 -6.88 34.73
N THR A 276 13.40 -5.80 33.95
CA THR A 276 14.11 -4.61 34.41
C THR A 276 13.43 -3.95 35.61
N GLN A 277 12.09 -3.90 35.64
CA GLN A 277 11.35 -3.40 36.80
C GLN A 277 11.54 -4.29 38.04
N LEU A 278 11.45 -5.61 37.89
CA LEU A 278 11.66 -6.55 38.99
C LEU A 278 13.08 -6.41 39.58
N ILE A 279 14.10 -6.32 38.72
CA ILE A 279 15.49 -6.08 39.14
C ILE A 279 15.62 -4.74 39.88
N ALA A 280 14.95 -3.69 39.40
CA ALA A 280 14.95 -2.39 40.06
C ALA A 280 14.26 -2.42 41.44
N ASP A 281 13.28 -3.29 41.62
CA ASP A 281 12.59 -3.52 42.89
C ASP A 281 13.36 -4.47 43.84
N GLY A 282 14.53 -4.96 43.42
CA GLY A 282 15.42 -5.81 44.22
C GLY A 282 15.23 -7.33 44.02
N ASP A 283 14.39 -7.74 43.06
CA ASP A 283 14.23 -9.14 42.69
C ASP A 283 15.23 -9.52 41.58
N TYR A 284 16.31 -10.22 41.97
CA TYR A 284 17.38 -10.65 41.09
C TYR A 284 17.24 -12.09 40.59
N GLU A 285 16.16 -12.79 40.90
CA GLU A 285 15.94 -14.20 40.52
C GLU A 285 15.15 -14.35 39.21
N VAL A 286 15.02 -13.27 38.44
CA VAL A 286 14.30 -13.25 37.16
C VAL A 286 15.06 -14.03 36.09
N ASP A 287 14.37 -14.97 35.45
CA ASP A 287 14.89 -15.76 34.33
C ASP A 287 14.74 -14.99 32.99
N LEU A 288 15.88 -14.77 32.34
CA LEU A 288 15.99 -14.11 31.03
C LEU A 288 16.51 -15.05 29.93
N SER A 289 16.76 -16.32 30.26
CA SER A 289 17.40 -17.30 29.37
C SER A 289 16.61 -17.48 28.07
N ASP A 290 15.28 -17.58 28.13
CA ASP A 290 14.36 -17.70 26.98
C ASP A 290 14.52 -16.60 25.90
N ILE A 291 15.04 -15.43 26.25
CA ILE A 291 15.25 -14.31 25.32
C ILE A 291 16.71 -14.28 24.85
N ALA A 292 17.65 -14.62 25.73
CA ALA A 292 19.08 -14.67 25.44
C ALA A 292 19.46 -15.86 24.54
N THR A 293 18.80 -17.01 24.68
CA THR A 293 19.08 -18.24 23.91
C THR A 293 18.08 -18.41 22.75
N SER A 294 18.00 -17.39 21.92
CA SER A 294 17.24 -17.45 20.67
C SER A 294 18.00 -18.27 19.63
N THR A 295 17.31 -19.13 18.86
CA THR A 295 17.90 -19.87 17.72
C THR A 295 18.49 -18.95 16.65
N PHE A 296 18.01 -17.71 16.59
CA PHE A 296 18.59 -16.64 15.80
C PHE A 296 19.01 -15.53 16.76
N SER A 297 20.31 -15.38 16.99
CA SER A 297 20.86 -14.28 17.78
C SER A 297 20.66 -12.97 17.02
N ASP A 298 19.88 -12.06 17.59
CA ASP A 298 19.63 -10.73 17.09
C ASP A 298 20.02 -9.68 18.15
N GLU A 299 19.85 -8.39 17.84
CA GLU A 299 20.12 -7.30 18.77
C GLU A 299 19.31 -7.42 20.07
N MET A 300 18.19 -8.16 20.07
CA MET A 300 17.39 -8.41 21.26
C MET A 300 18.05 -9.47 22.16
N SER A 301 18.64 -10.51 21.58
CA SER A 301 19.44 -11.49 22.32
C SER A 301 20.68 -10.86 22.93
N ASP A 302 21.39 -9.99 22.20
CA ASP A 302 22.54 -9.24 22.72
C ASP A 302 22.14 -8.38 23.92
N LEU A 303 21.00 -7.69 23.81
CA LEU A 303 20.47 -6.86 24.89
C LEU A 303 20.08 -7.72 26.11
N ALA A 304 19.40 -8.85 25.89
CA ALA A 304 19.02 -9.76 26.97
C ALA A 304 20.25 -10.31 27.71
N LEU A 305 21.31 -10.67 26.98
CA LEU A 305 22.58 -11.11 27.57
C LEU A 305 23.23 -10.01 28.41
N ALA A 306 23.27 -8.78 27.90
CA ALA A 306 23.80 -7.64 28.65
C ALA A 306 23.01 -7.37 29.95
N PHE A 307 21.68 -7.51 29.90
CA PHE A 307 20.81 -7.41 31.08
C PHE A 307 21.05 -8.53 32.08
N ASP A 308 21.25 -9.76 31.63
CA ASP A 308 21.52 -10.90 32.51
C ASP A 308 22.86 -10.74 33.25
N ILE A 309 23.91 -10.27 32.56
CA ILE A 309 25.19 -9.92 33.19
C ILE A 309 25.01 -8.79 34.22
N MET A 310 24.20 -7.78 33.91
CA MET A 310 23.93 -6.68 34.83
C MET A 310 23.19 -7.17 36.08
N LYS A 311 22.14 -7.97 35.92
CA LYS A 311 21.36 -8.59 37.01
C LYS A 311 22.30 -9.30 38.00
N GLU A 312 23.17 -10.17 37.49
CA GLU A 312 24.11 -10.94 38.32
C GLU A 312 25.08 -10.03 39.09
N ARG A 313 25.64 -9.02 38.41
CA ARG A 313 26.58 -8.07 39.04
C ARG A 313 25.93 -7.20 40.10
N VAL A 314 24.72 -6.71 39.86
CA VAL A 314 23.99 -5.86 40.83
C VAL A 314 23.57 -6.70 42.04
N GLY A 315 22.97 -7.87 41.82
CA GLY A 315 22.58 -8.77 42.91
C GLY A 315 23.78 -9.24 43.76
N SER A 316 24.93 -9.53 43.12
CA SER A 316 26.17 -9.86 43.84
C SER A 316 26.70 -8.69 44.68
N ARG A 317 26.64 -7.46 44.17
CA ARG A 317 27.03 -6.25 44.91
C ARG A 317 26.12 -5.99 46.09
N GLU A 318 24.82 -6.12 45.93
CA GLU A 318 23.86 -5.94 47.02
C GLU A 318 24.04 -7.00 48.11
N ARG A 319 24.15 -8.29 47.75
CA ARG A 319 24.45 -9.37 48.70
C ARG A 319 25.75 -9.13 49.47
N THR A 320 26.78 -8.66 48.77
CA THR A 320 28.07 -8.30 49.39
C THR A 320 27.92 -7.12 50.35
N LEU A 321 27.21 -6.07 49.93
CA LEU A 321 26.96 -4.87 50.74
C LEU A 321 26.17 -5.21 52.01
N VAL A 322 25.10 -6.00 51.88
CA VAL A 322 24.29 -6.47 53.02
C VAL A 322 25.15 -7.27 54.01
N ARG A 323 26.00 -8.18 53.51
CA ARG A 323 26.95 -8.92 54.36
C ARG A 323 27.93 -7.99 55.07
N GLN A 324 28.51 -7.02 54.36
CA GLN A 324 29.43 -6.03 54.95
C GLN A 324 28.75 -5.20 56.03
N VAL A 325 27.54 -4.69 55.78
CA VAL A 325 26.75 -3.94 56.76
C VAL A 325 26.42 -4.81 57.98
N GLN A 326 26.09 -6.08 57.79
CA GLN A 326 25.80 -7.00 58.89
C GLN A 326 27.04 -7.28 59.75
N VAL A 327 28.21 -7.48 59.13
CA VAL A 327 29.49 -7.63 59.84
C VAL A 327 29.82 -6.36 60.62
N LEU A 328 29.72 -5.19 59.98
CA LEU A 328 29.95 -3.89 60.62
C LEU A 328 29.03 -3.68 61.83
N LYS A 329 27.76 -4.08 61.73
CA LYS A 329 26.81 -3.98 62.84
C LYS A 329 27.21 -4.86 64.03
N VAL A 330 27.62 -6.10 63.77
CA VAL A 330 28.14 -7.01 64.82
C VAL A 330 29.40 -6.44 65.48
N GLU A 331 30.32 -5.90 64.68
CA GLU A 331 31.56 -5.31 65.19
C GLU A 331 31.28 -4.07 66.07
N ILE A 332 30.38 -3.19 65.64
CA ILE A 332 29.94 -2.03 66.43
C ILE A 332 29.29 -2.47 67.75
N ASP A 333 28.40 -3.47 67.71
CA ASP A 333 27.76 -4.00 68.91
C ASP A 333 28.79 -4.59 69.89
N GLU A 334 29.81 -5.26 69.37
CA GLU A 334 30.89 -5.81 70.19
C GLU A 334 31.80 -4.73 70.78
N VAL A 335 32.14 -3.69 70.02
CA VAL A 335 32.86 -2.51 70.52
C VAL A 335 32.06 -1.81 71.62
N ASN A 336 30.77 -1.60 71.42
CA ASN A 336 29.89 -0.97 72.40
C ASN A 336 29.77 -1.82 73.66
N ARG A 337 29.65 -3.14 73.51
CA ARG A 337 29.63 -4.08 74.65
C ARG A 337 30.93 -4.01 75.44
N ARG A 338 32.09 -3.97 74.77
CA ARG A 338 33.39 -3.82 75.45
C ARG A 338 33.47 -2.52 76.24
N LYS A 339 33.06 -1.38 75.65
CA LYS A 339 33.02 -0.09 76.36
C LYS A 339 32.09 -0.13 77.57
N ALA A 340 30.91 -0.75 77.45
CA ALA A 340 29.98 -0.90 78.57
C ALA A 340 30.57 -1.77 79.69
N VAL A 341 31.31 -2.83 79.36
CA VAL A 341 32.02 -3.65 80.34
C VAL A 341 33.14 -2.85 81.01
N GLU A 342 33.93 -2.09 80.25
CA GLU A 342 35.01 -1.23 80.74
C GLU A 342 34.48 -0.17 81.71
N GLU A 343 33.39 0.51 81.36
CA GLU A 343 32.71 1.49 82.23
C GLU A 343 32.21 0.87 83.54
N ILE A 344 31.71 -0.38 83.49
CA ILE A 344 31.31 -1.12 84.69
C ILE A 344 32.54 -1.48 85.53
N THR A 345 33.65 -1.92 84.92
CA THR A 345 34.87 -2.30 85.66
C THR A 345 35.59 -1.10 86.29
N ASP A 346 35.55 0.07 85.64
CA ASP A 346 36.14 1.31 86.14
C ASP A 346 35.21 2.06 87.11
N SER A 347 33.97 1.59 87.29
CA SER A 347 33.06 2.18 88.28
C SER A 347 33.49 1.84 89.72
N ASP A 348 33.24 2.78 90.64
CA ASP A 348 33.50 2.61 92.08
C ASP A 348 32.89 1.32 92.65
N PHE A 349 31.82 0.81 92.04
CA PHE A 349 31.16 -0.44 92.41
C PHE A 349 32.08 -1.67 92.28
N PHE A 350 32.88 -1.78 91.23
CA PHE A 350 33.80 -2.91 91.03
C PHE A 350 35.01 -2.84 91.96
N SER A 351 35.51 -1.62 92.22
CA SER A 351 36.53 -1.36 93.22
C SER A 351 36.07 -1.79 94.62
N ASP A 352 34.87 -1.40 95.03
CA ASP A 352 34.27 -1.78 96.32
C ASP A 352 34.04 -3.29 96.42
N LEU A 353 33.53 -3.94 95.37
CA LEU A 353 33.33 -5.39 95.33
C LEU A 353 34.66 -6.14 95.48
N THR A 354 35.71 -5.70 94.81
CA THR A 354 37.05 -6.31 94.87
C THR A 354 37.66 -6.13 96.26
N ALA A 355 37.51 -4.95 96.86
CA ALA A 355 37.92 -4.69 98.24
C ALA A 355 37.17 -5.60 99.23
N LYS A 356 35.86 -5.78 99.05
CA LYS A 356 35.02 -6.61 99.93
C LYS A 356 35.31 -8.10 99.82
N VAL A 357 35.59 -8.61 98.61
CA VAL A 357 36.06 -9.98 98.39
C VAL A 357 37.46 -10.18 98.98
N GLY A 358 38.34 -9.18 98.87
CA GLY A 358 39.65 -9.17 99.52
C GLY A 358 39.54 -9.26 101.05
N LEU A 359 38.64 -8.49 101.66
CA LEU A 359 38.34 -8.54 103.09
C LEU A 359 37.79 -9.90 103.52
N LEU A 360 36.89 -10.50 102.74
CA LEU A 360 36.37 -11.84 103.00
C LEU A 360 37.48 -12.90 102.90
N ARG A 361 38.35 -12.83 101.89
CA ARG A 361 39.50 -13.74 101.76
C ARG A 361 40.48 -13.60 102.93
N ALA A 362 40.76 -12.37 103.35
CA ALA A 362 41.62 -12.12 104.51
C ALA A 362 40.98 -12.67 105.79
N LYS A 363 39.65 -12.57 105.92
CA LYS A 363 38.89 -13.11 107.05
C LYS A 363 38.90 -14.65 107.05
N VAL A 364 38.66 -15.30 105.92
CA VAL A 364 38.74 -16.77 105.79
C VAL A 364 40.16 -17.26 106.09
N LYS A 365 41.19 -16.57 105.57
CA LYS A 365 42.58 -16.91 105.88
C LYS A 365 42.91 -16.74 107.37
N ALA A 366 42.39 -15.69 108.00
CA ALA A 366 42.56 -15.48 109.43
C ALA A 366 41.81 -16.52 110.28
N GLU A 367 40.65 -17.01 109.81
CA GLU A 367 39.91 -18.12 110.42
C GLU A 367 40.67 -19.44 110.26
N ASP A 368 41.20 -19.75 109.07
CA ASP A 368 42.04 -20.93 108.82
C ASP A 368 43.35 -20.90 109.64
N ASP A 369 44.03 -19.74 109.70
CA ASP A 369 45.26 -19.54 110.48
C ASP A 369 44.98 -19.66 112.00
N ALA A 370 43.81 -19.20 112.46
CA ALA A 370 43.37 -19.36 113.86
C ALA A 370 42.98 -20.80 114.20
N GLU A 371 42.36 -21.53 113.26
CA GLU A 371 42.02 -22.95 113.43
C GLU A 371 43.28 -23.83 113.43
N ALA A 372 44.27 -23.51 112.59
CA ALA A 372 45.60 -24.14 112.62
C ALA A 372 46.35 -23.89 113.94
N ALA A 373 46.27 -22.67 114.49
CA ALA A 373 46.85 -22.32 115.78
C ALA A 373 46.13 -23.03 116.95
N ALA A 374 44.80 -23.19 116.89
CA ALA A 374 44.02 -23.92 117.88
C ALA A 374 44.27 -25.44 117.84
N LEU A 375 44.52 -26.02 116.66
CA LEU A 375 44.90 -27.42 116.50
C LEU A 375 46.31 -27.68 117.09
N ALA A 376 47.25 -26.76 116.88
CA ALA A 376 48.60 -26.83 117.46
C ALA A 376 48.59 -26.73 119.00
N ALA A 377 47.69 -25.93 119.57
CA ALA A 377 47.51 -25.83 121.02
C ALA A 377 46.86 -27.09 121.64
N LYS A 378 45.99 -27.79 120.92
CA LYS A 378 45.38 -29.06 121.37
C LYS A 378 46.32 -30.27 121.33
N LEU A 379 47.31 -30.28 120.43
CA LEU A 379 48.30 -31.35 120.32
C LEU A 379 49.47 -31.20 121.31
N GLY A 380 49.63 -30.04 121.94
CA GLY A 380 50.69 -29.75 122.92
C GLY A 380 50.31 -29.97 124.40
N ALA A 381 49.06 -30.34 124.70
CA ALA A 381 48.56 -30.45 126.09
C ALA A 381 48.43 -31.89 126.63
N ASP A 382 48.75 -32.92 125.85
CA ASP A 382 48.72 -34.34 126.27
C ASP A 382 50.10 -34.93 126.62
N HIS A 383 51.13 -34.08 126.73
CA HIS A 383 52.45 -34.45 127.25
C HIS A 383 52.91 -33.45 128.31
N ALA A 384 52.30 -33.51 129.50
CA ALA A 384 52.89 -33.07 130.76
C ALA A 384 52.20 -33.78 131.94
#